data_AF-A0A243RYD5-F1
#
_entry.id   AF-A0A243RYD5-F1
#
_cell.length_a   1.000
_cell.length_b   1.000
_cell.length_c   1.000
_cell.angle_alpha   90.00
_cell.angle_beta   90.00
_cell.angle_gamma   90.00
#
_symmetry.space_group_name_H-M   'P 1'
#
loop_
_entity.id
_entity.type
_entity.pdbx_description
1 polymer ?
#
loop_
_entity_poly.entity_id
_entity_poly.type
_entity_poly.pdbx_seq_one_letter_code
_entity_poly.pdbx_strand_id
1 'polypeptide(L)' 'MTEVRVEEVELDDDTPMMYRDFGAYVRLAHDPGQMDEAAALALLCVRVPRLIGALEVSRPEP' A
#
# COMPACT_ATOMS: atom_id res chain seq x y z
N MET A 1 13.52 -9.48 -2.91
CA MET A 1 12.07 -9.31 -2.75
C MET A 1 11.85 -7.95 -2.11
N THR A 2 10.88 -7.17 -2.56
CA THR A 2 10.54 -5.86 -1.98
C THR A 2 9.33 -6.03 -1.07
N GLU A 3 9.47 -5.54 0.16
CA GLU A 3 8.45 -5.59 1.20
C GLU A 3 7.45 -4.44 1.02
N VAL A 4 6.15 -4.73 1.12
CA VAL A 4 5.08 -3.73 1.23
C VAL A 4 4.44 -3.85 2.61
N ARG A 5 4.61 -2.78 3.39
CA ARG A 5 4.01 -2.61 4.71
C ARG A 5 2.66 -1.96 4.57
N VAL A 6 1.61 -2.66 4.96
CA VAL A 6 0.23 -2.19 4.80
C VAL A 6 -0.34 -1.81 6.16
N GLU A 7 -0.96 -0.63 6.21
CA GLU A 7 -1.61 -0.07 7.39
C GLU A 7 -3.02 0.41 7.02
N GLU A 8 -3.99 0.10 7.88
CA GLU A 8 -5.35 0.68 7.80
C GLU A 8 -5.37 2.00 8.56
N VAL A 9 -5.84 3.07 7.91
CA VAL A 9 -5.87 4.43 8.48
C VAL A 9 -7.11 5.18 8.00
N GLU A 10 -7.69 6.03 8.84
CA GLU A 10 -8.70 7.00 8.38
C GLU A 10 -7.99 8.13 7.62
N LEU A 11 -8.41 8.39 6.38
CA LEU A 11 -7.83 9.42 5.52
C LEU A 11 -8.86 10.51 5.21
N ASP A 12 -8.37 11.64 4.72
CA ASP A 12 -9.24 12.71 4.23
C ASP A 12 -10.16 12.19 3.10
N ASP A 13 -11.33 12.82 2.97
CA ASP A 13 -12.24 12.58 1.85
C ASP A 13 -11.49 12.69 0.51
N ASP A 14 -11.80 11.80 -0.43
CA ASP A 14 -11.17 11.67 -1.75
C ASP A 14 -9.69 11.23 -1.73
N THR A 15 -9.14 10.86 -0.58
CA THR A 15 -7.79 10.27 -0.46
C THR A 15 -7.87 8.82 0.01
N PRO A 16 -8.22 7.87 -0.87
CA PRO A 16 -8.46 6.48 -0.47
C PRO A 16 -7.18 5.72 -0.07
N MET A 17 -6.00 6.20 -0.50
CA MET A 17 -4.71 5.63 -0.12
C MET A 17 -3.56 6.62 -0.27
N MET A 18 -2.50 6.40 0.49
CA MET A 18 -1.20 7.05 0.35
C MET A 18 -0.09 5.99 0.34
N TYR A 19 1.02 6.29 -0.32
CA TYR A 19 2.20 5.45 -0.24
C TYR A 19 3.49 6.25 -0.16
N ARG A 20 4.53 5.63 0.40
CA ARG A 20 5.89 6.17 0.40
C ARG A 20 6.91 5.08 0.10
N ASP A 21 7.76 5.36 -0.88
CA ASP A 21 8.87 4.49 -1.30
C ASP A 21 10.13 4.80 -0.46
N PHE A 22 10.70 3.76 0.18
CA PHE A 22 11.94 3.82 0.96
C PHE A 22 13.10 3.04 0.30
N GLY A 23 12.95 2.62 -0.95
CA GLY A 23 13.88 1.77 -1.68
C GLY A 23 13.74 0.30 -1.30
N ALA A 24 14.09 -0.04 -0.05
CA ALA A 24 14.07 -1.41 0.48
C ALA A 24 12.64 -1.95 0.71
N TYR A 25 11.71 -1.06 1.07
CA TYR A 25 10.30 -1.36 1.28
C TYR A 25 9.43 -0.19 0.86
N VAL A 26 8.13 -0.42 0.77
CA VAL A 26 7.11 0.61 0.53
C VAL A 26 6.13 0.57 1.69
N ARG A 27 5.75 1.74 2.23
CA ARG A 27 4.59 1.85 3.13
C ARG A 27 3.38 2.22 2.32
N LEU A 28 2.31 1.47 2.49
CA LEU A 28 0.99 1.70 1.93
C LEU A 28 0.03 1.91 3.10
N ALA A 29 -0.66 3.05 3.09
CA ALA A 29 -1.72 3.34 4.04
C ALA A 29 -3.01 3.47 3.22
N HIS A 30 -4.06 2.71 3.57
CA HIS A 30 -5.34 2.79 2.89
C HIS A 30 -6.48 2.98 3.89
N ASP A 31 -7.53 3.66 3.44
CA ASP A 31 -8.74 3.85 4.20
C ASP A 31 -9.76 2.77 3.85
N PRO A 32 -10.06 1.80 4.75
CA PRO A 32 -10.99 0.72 4.46
C PRO A 32 -12.43 1.20 4.24
N GLY A 33 -12.78 2.42 4.66
CA GLY A 33 -14.07 3.05 4.38
C GLY A 33 -14.20 3.57 2.94
N GLN A 34 -13.07 3.81 2.26
CA GLN A 34 -13.02 4.35 0.89
C GLN A 34 -12.49 3.33 -0.13
N MET A 35 -11.56 2.45 0.27
CA MET A 35 -10.87 1.51 -0.61
C MET A 35 -10.35 0.28 0.13
N ASP A 36 -10.66 -0.91 -0.41
CA ASP A 36 -10.14 -2.16 0.13
C ASP A 36 -8.63 -2.35 -0.15
N GLU A 37 -8.01 -3.24 0.63
CA GLU A 37 -6.57 -3.55 0.56
C GLU A 37 -6.16 -4.01 -0.86
N ALA A 38 -6.98 -4.82 -1.52
CA ALA A 38 -6.64 -5.39 -2.83
C ALA A 38 -6.61 -4.32 -3.92
N ALA A 39 -7.57 -3.39 -3.90
CA ALA A 39 -7.61 -2.23 -4.77
C ALA A 39 -6.42 -1.29 -4.52
N ALA A 40 -6.07 -1.06 -3.26
CA ALA A 40 -4.91 -0.25 -2.89
C ALA A 40 -3.59 -0.86 -3.38
N LEU A 41 -3.41 -2.17 -3.22
CA LEU A 41 -2.24 -2.90 -3.73
C LEU A 41 -2.16 -2.91 -5.26
N ALA A 42 -3.30 -3.07 -5.94
CA ALA A 42 -3.36 -2.98 -7.40
C ALA A 42 -2.95 -1.59 -7.88
N LEU A 43 -3.49 -0.53 -7.26
CA LEU A 43 -3.13 0.85 -7.60
C LEU A 43 -1.66 1.14 -7.31
N LEU A 44 -1.12 0.61 -6.20
CA LEU A 44 0.30 0.71 -5.88
C LEU A 44 1.17 0.09 -6.98
N CYS A 45 0.81 -1.09 -7.49
CA CYS A 45 1.54 -1.75 -8.58
C CYS A 45 1.51 -0.95 -9.89
N VAL A 46 0.43 -0.22 -10.16
CA VAL A 46 0.33 0.70 -11.30
C VAL A 46 1.28 1.91 -11.12
N ARG A 47 1.40 2.43 -9.90
CA ARG A 47 2.23 3.61 -9.60
C ARG A 47 3.71 3.31 -9.42
N VAL A 48 4.05 2.09 -9.01
CA VAL A 48 5.43 1.66 -8.72
C VAL A 48 5.75 0.40 -9.53
N PRO A 49 6.06 0.51 -10.84
CA PRO A 49 6.21 -0.65 -11.73
C PRO A 49 7.27 -1.66 -11.29
N ARG A 50 8.30 -1.23 -10.54
CA ARG A 50 9.35 -2.11 -10.00
C ARG A 50 8.84 -3.17 -9.02
N LEU A 51 7.62 -3.04 -8.51
CA LEU A 51 7.02 -3.99 -7.57
C LEU A 51 6.37 -5.19 -8.29
N ILE A 52 6.07 -5.09 -9.59
CA ILE A 52 5.39 -6.15 -10.34
C ILE A 52 6.26 -7.42 -10.33
N GLY A 53 5.74 -8.48 -9.72
CA GLY A 53 6.42 -9.78 -9.62
C GLY A 53 7.51 -9.88 -8.55
N ALA A 54 7.67 -8.87 -7.69
CA ALA A 54 8.71 -8.82 -6.66
C ALA A 54 8.19 -8.51 -5.25
N LEU A 55 6.90 -8.69 -5.00
CA LEU A 55 6.17 -8.21 -3.83
C LEU A 55 6.07 -9.24 -2.70
N GLU A 56 6.37 -8.81 -1.47
CA GLU A 56 6.06 -9.51 -0.22
C GLU A 56 5.26 -8.58 0.69
N VAL A 57 4.11 -9.02 1.20
CA VAL A 57 3.22 -8.18 2.01
C VAL A 57 3.47 -8.45 3.49
N SER A 58 3.74 -7.39 4.25
CA SER A 58 3.86 -7.42 5.71
C SER A 58 2.82 -6.50 6.36
N ARG A 59 2.28 -6.92 7.50
CA ARG A 59 1.26 -6.19 8.26
C ARG A 59 1.77 -6.00 9.69
N PRO A 60 1.62 -4.81 10.30
CA PRO A 60 1.89 -4.65 11.72
C PRO A 60 0.89 -5.50 12.53
N GLU A 61 1.38 -6.12 13.60
CA GLU A 61 0.50 -6.78 14.56
C GLU A 61 -0.36 -5.72 15.28
N PRO A 62 -1.64 -6.04 15.59
CA PRO A 62 -2.60 -5.11 16.20
C PRO A 62 -2.19 -4.65 17.61
#